data_AF-A0A832CVC7-F1
#
_entry.id   AF-A0A832CVC7-F1
#
_cell.length_a   1.000
_cell.length_b   1.000
_cell.length_c   1.000
_cell.angle_alpha   90.00
_cell.angle_beta   90.00
_cell.angle_gamma   90.00
#
_symmetry.space_group_name_H-M   'P 1'
#
loop_
_entity.id
_entity.type
_entity.pdbx_description
1 polymer ?
#
loop_
_entity_poly.entity_id
_entity_poly.type
_entity_poly.pdbx_seq_one_letter_code
_entity_poly.pdbx_strand_id
1 'polypeptide(L)'
;MTYRRVIATPRLARHADRGPAGGSLARRWLSIALLGAAGWLSWPALAAFSQAPPELKYNRDIRSILAENCFRCHGPDSAARQAEL
;
A
#
# COMPACT_ATOMS: atom_id res chain seq x y z
N MET A 1 -35.43 53.96 -57.61
CA MET A 1 -36.35 53.19 -56.74
C MET A 1 -35.78 51.81 -56.55
N THR A 2 -34.99 51.67 -55.50
CA THR A 2 -33.96 50.63 -55.34
C THR A 2 -34.47 49.59 -54.35
N TYR A 3 -34.68 48.38 -54.83
CA TYR A 3 -35.15 47.24 -54.06
C TYR A 3 -34.09 46.84 -53.01
N ARG A 4 -34.41 47.07 -51.73
CA ARG A 4 -33.55 46.77 -50.59
C ARG A 4 -33.53 45.25 -50.35
N ARG A 5 -32.61 44.54 -51.02
CA ARG A 5 -32.26 43.15 -50.69
C ARG A 5 -31.67 43.09 -49.28
N VAL A 6 -32.37 42.42 -48.38
CA VAL A 6 -31.85 42.01 -47.08
C VAL A 6 -30.80 40.93 -47.32
N ILE A 7 -29.53 41.26 -47.05
CA ILE A 7 -28.41 40.32 -47.09
C ILE A 7 -28.50 39.49 -45.80
N ALA A 8 -29.09 38.30 -45.90
CA ALA A 8 -29.00 37.29 -44.85
C ALA A 8 -27.62 36.63 -44.93
N THR A 9 -26.78 36.86 -43.93
CA THR A 9 -25.48 36.18 -43.79
C THR A 9 -25.70 34.82 -43.15
N PRO A 10 -25.08 33.72 -43.65
CA PRO A 10 -25.01 32.47 -42.91
C PRO A 10 -23.84 32.58 -41.92
N ARG A 11 -23.98 33.44 -40.90
CA ARG A 11 -23.11 33.39 -39.73
C ARG A 11 -23.78 32.45 -38.73
N LEU A 12 -23.08 31.39 -38.35
CA LEU A 12 -23.42 30.39 -37.31
C LEU A 12 -24.03 29.07 -37.82
N ALA A 13 -23.23 28.24 -38.48
CA ALA A 13 -23.51 26.80 -38.56
C ALA A 13 -22.20 25.97 -38.55
N ARG A 14 -21.28 26.28 -37.62
CA ARG A 14 -20.06 25.46 -37.45
C ARG A 14 -19.54 25.33 -36.01
N HIS A 15 -20.38 25.58 -35.00
CA HIS A 15 -20.02 25.34 -33.59
C HIS A 15 -21.15 24.72 -32.76
N ALA A 16 -22.08 24.02 -33.38
CA ALA A 16 -23.02 23.15 -32.68
C ALA A 16 -22.73 21.75 -33.19
N ASP A 17 -21.76 21.07 -32.57
CA ASP A 17 -21.55 19.61 -32.56
C ASP A 17 -20.25 19.29 -31.79
N ARG A 18 -20.17 19.77 -30.55
CA ARG A 18 -19.39 19.08 -29.51
C ARG A 18 -20.31 18.96 -28.31
N GLY A 19 -21.23 17.99 -28.39
CA GLY A 19 -22.00 17.57 -27.23
C GLY A 19 -21.04 17.20 -26.08
N PRO A 20 -21.46 17.37 -24.82
CA PRO A 20 -20.63 17.01 -23.68
C PRO A 20 -20.25 15.54 -23.87
N ALA A 21 -18.94 15.27 -23.89
CA ALA A 21 -18.39 13.94 -24.05
C ALA A 21 -18.79 13.09 -22.85
N GLY A 22 -20.01 12.53 -22.84
CA GLY A 22 -20.53 11.63 -21.81
C GLY A 22 -19.70 10.35 -21.66
N GLY A 23 -18.84 10.05 -22.64
CA GLY A 23 -17.84 8.99 -22.54
C GLY A 23 -16.57 9.37 -21.77
N SER A 24 -16.29 10.64 -21.50
CA SER A 24 -15.03 11.07 -20.85
C SER A 24 -14.98 10.69 -19.37
N LEU A 25 -16.10 10.78 -18.66
CA LEU A 25 -16.21 10.38 -17.26
C LEU A 25 -16.20 8.85 -17.13
N ALA A 26 -16.98 8.15 -17.96
CA ALA A 26 -16.99 6.68 -17.99
C ALA A 26 -15.60 6.10 -18.32
N ARG A 27 -14.88 6.69 -19.28
CA ARG A 27 -13.50 6.30 -19.61
C ARG A 27 -12.53 6.56 -18.46
N ARG A 28 -12.67 7.68 -17.74
CA ARG A 28 -11.86 7.99 -16.55
C ARG A 28 -12.10 6.98 -15.42
N TRP A 29 -13.36 6.61 -15.18
CA TRP A 29 -13.71 5.59 -14.18
C TRP A 29 -13.16 4.21 -14.53
N LEU A 30 -13.23 3.82 -15.81
CA LEU A 30 -12.60 2.59 -16.30
C LEU A 30 -11.08 2.59 -16.09
N SER A 31 -10.40 3.69 -16.39
CA SER A 31 -8.95 3.82 -16.16
C SER A 31 -8.58 3.73 -14.68
N ILE A 32 -9.34 4.35 -13.78
CA ILE A 32 -9.11 4.28 -12.32
C ILE A 32 -9.34 2.85 -11.82
N ALA A 33 -10.41 2.18 -12.26
CA ALA A 33 -10.70 0.81 -11.88
C ALA A 33 -9.59 -0.17 -12.34
N LEU A 34 -9.07 0.01 -13.56
CA LEU A 34 -7.99 -0.81 -14.10
C LEU A 34 -6.67 -0.61 -13.34
N LEU A 35 -6.30 0.63 -13.02
CA LEU A 35 -5.09 0.91 -12.23
C LEU A 35 -5.21 0.41 -10.79
N GLY A 36 -6.39 0.56 -10.18
CA GLY A 36 -6.68 0.00 -8.86
C GLY A 36 -6.58 -1.52 -8.85
N ALA A 37 -7.16 -2.21 -9.83
CA ALA A 37 -7.10 -3.68 -9.95
C ALA A 37 -5.67 -4.19 -10.19
N ALA A 38 -4.88 -3.51 -11.03
CA ALA A 38 -3.48 -3.85 -11.26
C ALA A 38 -2.64 -3.66 -9.99
N GLY A 39 -2.83 -2.56 -9.26
CA GLY A 39 -2.17 -2.33 -7.97
C GLY A 39 -2.56 -3.36 -6.91
N TRP A 40 -3.82 -3.83 -6.92
CA TRP A 40 -4.30 -4.85 -5.99
C TRP A 40 -3.69 -6.22 -6.26
N LEU A 41 -3.49 -6.57 -7.53
CA LEU A 41 -2.86 -7.82 -7.94
C LEU A 41 -1.35 -7.85 -7.64
N SER A 42 -0.71 -6.68 -7.64
CA SER A 42 0.73 -6.52 -7.36
C SER A 42 1.06 -6.25 -5.89
N TRP A 43 0.05 -6.11 -5.02
CA TRP A 43 0.19 -5.75 -3.60
C TRP A 43 1.11 -6.68 -2.78
N PRO A 44 1.08 -8.03 -2.92
CA PRO A 44 1.89 -8.88 -2.04
C PRO A 44 3.39 -8.87 -2.37
N ALA A 45 3.79 -8.38 -3.56
CA ALA A 45 5.18 -8.44 -4.01
C ALA A 45 6.12 -7.46 -3.27
N LEU A 46 5.60 -6.41 -2.62
CA LEU A 46 6.42 -5.44 -1.89
C LEU A 46 6.67 -5.81 -0.42
N ALA A 47 5.96 -6.80 0.15
CA ALA A 47 6.08 -7.16 1.57
C ALA A 47 7.26 -8.09 1.89
N ALA A 48 7.93 -8.63 0.87
CA ALA A 48 8.94 -9.68 1.07
C ALA A 48 10.30 -9.19 1.62
N PHE A 49 10.52 -7.87 1.75
CA PHE A 49 11.84 -7.33 2.11
C PHE A 49 11.99 -6.92 3.58
N SER A 50 10.94 -6.95 4.40
CA SER A 50 11.03 -6.64 5.83
C SER A 50 11.07 -7.92 6.67
N GLN A 51 12.19 -8.65 6.64
CA GLN A 51 12.44 -9.68 7.64
C GLN A 51 12.90 -9.00 8.93
N ALA A 52 11.99 -8.88 9.90
CA ALA A 52 12.39 -8.52 11.25
C ALA A 52 13.44 -9.52 11.75
N PRO A 53 14.45 -9.08 12.52
CA PRO A 53 15.37 -10.00 13.17
C PRO A 53 14.56 -11.02 13.98
N PRO A 54 14.99 -12.28 14.02
CA PRO A 54 14.29 -13.31 14.76
C PRO A 54 14.17 -12.89 16.22
N GLU A 55 12.98 -13.03 16.79
CA GLU A 55 12.74 -12.73 18.19
C GLU A 55 13.65 -13.59 19.08
N LEU A 56 14.30 -12.95 20.06
CA LEU A 56 15.09 -13.64 21.07
C LEU A 56 14.18 -14.49 21.94
N LYS A 57 14.46 -15.79 22.01
CA LYS A 57 13.68 -16.74 22.79
C LYS A 57 14.49 -17.17 24.01
N TYR A 58 14.07 -16.73 25.20
CA TYR A 58 14.75 -17.03 26.46
C TYR A 58 15.22 -18.49 26.58
N ASN A 59 14.31 -19.45 26.35
CA ASN A 59 14.62 -20.88 26.52
C ASN A 59 15.65 -21.42 25.51
N ARG A 60 15.73 -20.84 24.30
CA ARG A 60 16.66 -21.28 23.25
C ARG A 60 17.98 -20.53 23.32
N ASP A 61 17.90 -19.21 23.52
CA ASP A 61 19.02 -18.29 23.28
C ASP A 61 19.73 -17.86 24.58
N ILE A 62 19.04 -17.85 25.73
CA ILE A 62 19.59 -17.31 27.00
C ILE A 62 19.81 -18.43 28.02
N ARG A 63 18.85 -19.35 28.15
CA ARG A 63 18.84 -20.36 29.20
C ARG A 63 20.04 -21.30 29.15
N SER A 64 20.51 -21.68 27.96
CA SER A 64 21.71 -22.53 27.82
C SER A 64 22.95 -21.86 28.39
N ILE A 65 23.15 -20.58 28.06
CA ILE A 65 24.27 -19.78 28.56
C ILE A 65 24.23 -19.69 30.09
N LEU A 66 23.05 -19.42 30.67
CA LEU A 66 22.89 -19.37 32.12
C LEU A 66 23.06 -20.74 32.79
N ALA A 67 22.63 -21.81 32.14
CA ALA A 67 22.80 -23.18 32.65
C ALA A 67 24.27 -23.58 32.72
N GLU A 68 25.06 -23.21 31.70
CA GLU A 68 26.48 -23.51 31.63
C GLU A 68 27.31 -22.68 32.62
N ASN A 69 26.97 -21.39 32.77
CA ASN A 69 27.85 -20.44 33.46
C ASN A 69 27.37 -20.03 34.87
N CYS A 70 26.06 -20.10 35.15
CA CYS A 70 25.48 -19.47 36.35
C CYS A 70 24.77 -20.46 37.27
N PHE A 71 23.99 -21.41 36.72
CA PHE A 71 23.11 -22.26 37.52
C PHE A 71 23.81 -23.26 38.43
N ARG A 72 25.13 -23.46 38.28
CA ARG A 72 25.89 -24.29 39.24
C ARG A 72 25.90 -23.70 40.66
N CYS A 73 25.91 -22.37 40.81
CA CYS A 73 25.90 -21.70 42.12
C CYS A 73 24.62 -20.88 42.35
N HIS A 74 23.89 -20.54 41.29
CA HIS A 74 22.69 -19.69 41.32
C HIS A 74 21.52 -20.34 40.58
N GLY A 75 21.43 -21.67 40.64
CA GLY A 75 20.40 -22.44 39.96
C GLY A 75 19.16 -22.69 40.83
N PRO A 76 18.21 -23.47 40.29
CA PRO A 76 17.03 -23.90 41.03
C PRO A 76 17.36 -24.85 42.18
N ASP A 77 18.53 -25.49 42.18
CA ASP A 77 18.96 -26.39 43.25
C ASP A 77 19.32 -25.60 44.52
N SER A 78 18.45 -25.72 45.54
CA SER A 78 18.64 -25.05 46.83
C SER A 78 19.89 -25.49 47.59
N ALA A 79 20.36 -26.72 47.38
CA ALA A 79 21.55 -27.22 48.06
C ALA A 79 22.84 -26.60 47.51
N ALA A 80 22.84 -26.21 46.24
CA ALA A 80 23.99 -25.60 45.56
C ALA A 80 23.98 -24.07 45.56
N ARG A 81 22.92 -23.43 46.08
CA ARG A 81 22.78 -21.96 46.09
C ARG A 81 23.81 -21.29 47.00
N GLN A 82 24.46 -20.27 46.47
CA GLN A 82 25.53 -19.52 47.16
C GLN A 82 25.25 -18.02 47.30
N ALA A 83 24.17 -17.51 46.72
CA ALA A 83 23.68 -16.16 46.99
C ALA A 83 22.15 -16.10 46.95
N GLU A 84 21.62 -15.07 47.58
CA GLU A 84 20.23 -14.64 47.46
C GLU A 84 20.08 -13.86 46.15
N LEU A 85 19.70 -14.56 45.08
CA LEU A 85 19.24 -13.99 43.80
C LEU A 85 17.75 -14.24 43.62
#